data_AF-A0A7C1AF27-F1
#
_entry.id   AF-A0A7C1AF27-F1
#
_cell.length_a   1.000
_cell.length_b   1.000
_cell.length_c   1.000
_cell.angle_alpha   90.00
_cell.angle_beta   90.00
_cell.angle_gamma   90.00
#
_symmetry.space_group_name_H-M   'P 1'
#
loop_
_entity.id
_entity.type
_entity.pdbx_description
1 polymer ?
#
loop_
_entity_poly.entity_id
_entity_poly.type
_entity_poly.pdbx_seq_one_letter_code
_entity_poly.pdbx_strand_id
1 'polypeptide(L)'
;TGIAAALGINTFFEGDDAETIRVNSLLKNTDYIAAAKLDENGEFAAGDNSNALSIADLQYQTQNISQWTFERGGGADSTNLSISFEDFYHSMLGSMGIKSANISSSVEFNEVMAAKLGEQRDAVSAVSLDEEMVNMMKYQHAFTAASRLLNVADEMLNTLIELR
;
A
#
# COMPACT_ATOMS: atom_id res chain seq x y z
N THR A 1 -6.48 -26.29 -27.75
CA THR A 1 -6.68 -25.08 -28.57
C THR A 1 -7.70 -25.26 -29.71
N GLY A 2 -8.56 -26.30 -29.71
CA GLY A 2 -9.12 -26.84 -30.97
C GLY A 2 -10.63 -26.64 -31.28
N ILE A 3 -11.39 -25.85 -30.52
CA ILE A 3 -12.82 -25.57 -30.87
C ILE A 3 -13.10 -24.07 -30.84
N ALA A 4 -12.64 -23.35 -29.81
CA ALA A 4 -12.79 -21.89 -29.75
C ALA A 4 -12.09 -21.20 -30.93
N ALA A 5 -10.86 -21.60 -31.27
CA ALA A 5 -10.14 -21.08 -32.44
C ALA A 5 -10.82 -21.43 -33.78
N ALA A 6 -11.45 -22.62 -33.89
CA ALA A 6 -12.22 -23.01 -35.07
C ALA A 6 -13.55 -22.23 -35.20
N LEU A 7 -14.07 -21.72 -34.09
CA LEU A 7 -15.25 -20.85 -34.04
C LEU A 7 -14.87 -19.35 -34.10
N GLY A 8 -13.59 -19.01 -34.23
CA GLY A 8 -13.10 -17.63 -34.24
C GLY A 8 -13.16 -16.92 -32.89
N ILE A 9 -13.41 -17.65 -31.80
CA ILE A 9 -13.46 -17.11 -30.43
C ILE A 9 -12.09 -17.29 -29.77
N ASN A 10 -11.52 -16.18 -29.30
CA ASN A 10 -10.23 -16.13 -28.60
C ASN A 10 -9.05 -16.69 -29.43
N THR A 11 -8.88 -16.19 -30.65
CA THR A 11 -7.73 -16.50 -31.52
C THR A 11 -6.55 -15.55 -31.28
N PHE A 12 -6.80 -14.38 -30.68
CA PHE A 12 -5.81 -13.34 -30.42
C PHE A 12 -4.97 -13.58 -29.17
N PHE A 13 -5.58 -14.11 -28.12
CA PHE A 13 -4.94 -14.33 -26.84
C PHE A 13 -4.94 -15.82 -26.49
N GLU A 14 -3.94 -16.24 -25.73
CA GLU A 14 -3.87 -17.56 -25.11
C GLU A 14 -3.69 -17.38 -23.60
N GLY A 15 -4.18 -18.32 -22.80
CA GLY A 15 -4.27 -18.20 -21.34
C GLY A 15 -5.71 -18.26 -20.85
N ASP A 16 -5.89 -18.63 -19.58
CA ASP A 16 -7.21 -18.88 -18.97
C ASP A 16 -7.57 -17.83 -17.91
N ASP A 17 -6.60 -17.02 -17.48
CA ASP A 17 -6.79 -15.94 -16.51
C ASP A 17 -5.94 -14.70 -16.87
N ALA A 18 -6.09 -13.62 -16.10
CA ALA A 18 -5.38 -12.35 -16.33
C ALA A 18 -3.86 -12.43 -16.05
N GLU A 19 -3.38 -13.47 -15.36
CA GLU A 19 -1.95 -13.67 -15.07
C GLU A 19 -1.26 -14.43 -16.22
N THR A 20 -1.96 -15.37 -16.85
CA THR A 20 -1.45 -16.23 -17.91
C THR A 20 -1.74 -15.70 -19.32
N ILE A 21 -2.63 -14.71 -19.44
CA ILE A 21 -2.99 -14.09 -20.72
C ILE A 21 -1.75 -13.56 -21.45
N ARG A 22 -1.59 -13.99 -22.70
CA ARG A 22 -0.54 -13.54 -23.60
C ARG A 22 -1.05 -13.54 -25.04
N VAL A 23 -0.32 -12.85 -25.91
CA VAL A 23 -0.62 -12.84 -27.35
C VAL A 23 -0.25 -14.20 -27.95
N ASN A 24 -1.16 -14.78 -28.74
CA ASN A 24 -0.92 -16.06 -29.40
C ASN A 24 0.32 -15.98 -30.30
N SER A 25 1.26 -16.91 -30.10
CA SER A 25 2.53 -16.97 -30.84
C SER A 25 2.39 -17.02 -32.37
N LEU A 26 1.26 -17.52 -32.90
CA LEU A 26 0.97 -17.56 -34.33
C LEU A 26 0.83 -16.16 -34.96
N LEU A 27 0.42 -15.16 -34.17
CA LEU A 27 0.23 -13.77 -34.62
C LEU A 27 1.55 -13.01 -34.77
N LYS A 28 2.68 -13.64 -34.42
CA LYS A 28 4.00 -13.09 -34.73
C LYS A 28 4.25 -13.07 -36.24
N ASN A 29 3.61 -13.96 -37.00
CA ASN A 29 3.63 -13.90 -38.46
C ASN A 29 2.47 -13.02 -38.95
N THR A 30 2.81 -11.93 -39.61
CA THR A 30 1.87 -10.96 -40.18
C THR A 30 0.96 -11.55 -41.26
N ASP A 31 1.36 -12.66 -41.88
CA ASP A 31 0.55 -13.34 -42.90
C ASP A 31 -0.75 -13.95 -42.33
N TYR A 32 -0.80 -14.19 -41.01
CA TYR A 32 -2.00 -14.69 -40.32
C TYR A 32 -2.92 -13.59 -39.79
N ILE A 33 -2.59 -12.31 -40.02
CA ILE A 33 -3.39 -11.18 -39.56
C ILE A 33 -4.26 -10.66 -40.72
N ALA A 34 -5.55 -10.99 -40.68
CA ALA A 34 -6.52 -10.46 -41.64
C ALA A 34 -6.94 -9.03 -41.24
N ALA A 35 -6.14 -8.04 -41.67
CA ALA A 35 -6.39 -6.61 -41.44
C ALA A 35 -7.38 -5.98 -42.44
N ALA A 36 -7.58 -6.62 -43.60
CA ALA A 36 -8.49 -6.16 -44.64
C ALA A 36 -9.94 -6.60 -44.39
N LYS A 37 -10.90 -5.84 -44.90
CA LYS A 37 -12.32 -6.20 -44.89
C LYS A 37 -12.73 -6.64 -46.30
N LEU A 38 -13.46 -7.76 -46.41
CA LEU A 38 -14.06 -8.16 -47.68
C LEU A 38 -15.19 -7.19 -48.04
N ASP A 39 -15.22 -6.75 -49.29
CA ASP A 39 -16.33 -5.99 -49.84
C ASP A 39 -17.55 -6.91 -50.15
N GLU A 40 -18.65 -6.32 -50.62
CA GLU A 40 -19.87 -7.07 -50.98
C GLU A 40 -19.66 -8.07 -52.13
N ASN A 41 -18.54 -7.99 -52.85
CA ASN A 41 -18.17 -8.89 -53.94
C ASN A 41 -17.15 -9.97 -53.52
N GLY A 42 -16.70 -9.94 -52.26
CA GLY A 42 -15.73 -10.88 -51.72
C GLY A 42 -14.28 -10.57 -52.10
N GLU A 43 -14.01 -9.38 -52.64
CA GLU A 43 -12.65 -8.91 -52.95
C GLU A 43 -12.12 -8.05 -51.79
N PHE A 44 -10.79 -7.99 -51.67
CA PHE A 44 -10.11 -7.10 -50.75
C PHE A 44 -8.99 -6.37 -51.48
N ALA A 45 -8.79 -5.10 -51.15
CA ALA A 45 -7.69 -4.33 -51.71
C ALA A 45 -6.36 -4.72 -51.05
N ALA A 46 -5.32 -4.93 -51.85
CA ALA A 46 -3.98 -5.15 -51.33
C ALA A 46 -3.52 -3.91 -50.52
N GLY A 47 -3.29 -4.08 -49.22
CA GLY A 47 -2.96 -3.00 -48.29
C GLY A 47 -4.13 -2.42 -47.49
N ASP A 48 -5.34 -2.97 -47.62
CA ASP A 48 -6.47 -2.58 -46.78
C ASP A 48 -6.25 -2.98 -45.30
N ASN A 49 -6.43 -2.01 -44.40
CA ASN A 49 -6.30 -2.17 -42.96
C ASN A 49 -7.59 -1.79 -42.20
N SER A 50 -8.74 -1.74 -42.89
CA SER A 50 -10.03 -1.30 -42.33
C SER A 50 -10.46 -2.08 -41.08
N ASN A 51 -10.19 -3.39 -41.00
CA ASN A 51 -10.50 -4.19 -39.81
C ASN A 51 -9.55 -3.82 -38.64
N ALA A 52 -8.26 -3.64 -38.93
CA ALA A 52 -7.30 -3.20 -37.92
C ALA A 52 -7.62 -1.78 -37.39
N LEU A 53 -8.09 -0.88 -38.25
CA LEU A 53 -8.57 0.44 -37.86
C LEU A 53 -9.84 0.32 -36.99
N SER A 54 -10.79 -0.54 -37.37
CA SER A 54 -12.00 -0.77 -36.59
C SER A 54 -11.69 -1.29 -35.17
N ILE A 55 -10.66 -2.15 -35.05
CA ILE A 55 -10.16 -2.63 -33.74
C ILE A 55 -9.52 -1.48 -32.95
N ALA A 56 -8.72 -0.63 -33.59
CA ALA A 56 -8.14 0.54 -32.94
C ALA A 56 -9.24 1.49 -32.43
N ASP A 57 -10.31 1.67 -33.21
CA ASP A 57 -11.43 2.53 -32.85
C ASP A 57 -12.29 1.96 -31.70
N LEU A 58 -12.21 0.66 -31.39
CA LEU A 58 -12.93 0.07 -30.25
C LEU A 58 -12.59 0.77 -28.92
N GLN A 59 -11.37 1.29 -28.77
CA GLN A 59 -10.98 1.99 -27.54
C GLN A 59 -11.83 3.24 -27.26
N TYR A 60 -12.31 3.89 -28.33
CA TYR A 60 -13.14 5.09 -28.29
C TYR A 60 -14.64 4.78 -28.29
N GLN A 61 -15.03 3.53 -28.54
CA GLN A 61 -16.44 3.17 -28.56
C GLN A 61 -16.99 3.09 -27.14
N THR A 62 -18.08 3.81 -26.92
CA THR A 62 -18.83 3.77 -25.67
C THR A 62 -19.52 2.42 -25.51
N GLN A 63 -19.25 1.75 -24.40
CA GLN A 63 -19.89 0.51 -24.02
C GLN A 63 -20.45 0.60 -22.60
N ASN A 64 -21.43 -0.25 -22.30
CA ASN A 64 -21.93 -0.41 -20.94
C ASN A 64 -20.98 -1.33 -20.18
N ILE A 65 -20.15 -0.75 -19.32
CA ILE A 65 -19.19 -1.46 -18.49
C ILE A 65 -19.75 -1.51 -17.05
N SER A 66 -19.84 -2.71 -16.49
CA SER A 66 -20.24 -2.90 -15.09
C SER A 66 -19.07 -2.58 -14.16
N GLN A 67 -19.19 -1.51 -13.38
CA GLN A 67 -18.24 -1.15 -12.33
C GLN A 67 -18.68 -1.78 -11.02
N TRP A 68 -17.81 -2.61 -10.46
CA TRP A 68 -18.01 -3.22 -9.15
C TRP A 68 -17.38 -2.38 -8.06
N THR A 69 -18.16 -2.06 -7.04
CA THR A 69 -17.70 -1.35 -5.85
C THR A 69 -17.91 -2.23 -4.64
N PHE A 70 -16.92 -2.24 -3.74
CA PHE A 70 -16.98 -2.98 -2.50
C PHE A 70 -16.72 -2.05 -1.32
N GLU A 71 -17.68 -1.97 -0.40
CA GLU A 71 -17.54 -1.26 0.86
C GLU A 71 -17.30 -2.25 2.01
N ARG A 72 -16.41 -1.88 2.93
CA ARG A 72 -16.10 -2.74 4.09
C ARG A 72 -17.34 -2.91 4.96
N GLY A 73 -17.82 -4.15 5.07
CA GLY A 73 -19.03 -4.49 5.84
C GLY A 73 -20.31 -4.49 5.01
N GLY A 74 -20.23 -4.19 3.71
CA GLY A 74 -21.32 -4.30 2.74
C GLY A 74 -21.16 -5.48 1.78
N GLY A 75 -22.14 -5.64 0.89
CA GLY A 75 -22.06 -6.53 -0.27
C GLY A 75 -21.27 -5.90 -1.43
N ALA A 76 -20.99 -6.69 -2.46
CA ALA A 76 -20.47 -6.15 -3.72
C ALA A 76 -21.66 -5.58 -4.53
N ASP A 77 -21.60 -4.29 -4.85
CA ASP A 77 -22.58 -3.62 -5.68
C ASP A 77 -22.01 -3.36 -7.08
N SER A 78 -22.86 -3.47 -8.10
CA SER A 78 -22.49 -3.21 -9.50
C SER A 78 -23.32 -2.07 -10.05
N THR A 79 -22.65 -1.07 -10.63
CA THR A 79 -23.28 0.01 -11.39
C THR A 79 -22.88 -0.10 -12.85
N ASN A 80 -23.84 -0.05 -13.78
CA ASN A 80 -23.53 0.00 -15.20
C ASN A 80 -23.21 1.44 -15.61
N LEU A 81 -22.01 1.64 -16.17
CA LEU A 81 -21.54 2.92 -16.65
C LEU A 81 -21.41 2.87 -18.18
N SER A 82 -21.98 3.86 -18.85
CA SER A 82 -21.81 4.05 -20.29
C SER A 82 -20.60 4.95 -20.53
N ILE A 83 -19.48 4.35 -20.91
CA ILE A 83 -18.17 5.02 -21.01
C ILE A 83 -17.31 4.34 -22.10
N SER A 84 -16.35 5.06 -22.68
CA SER A 84 -15.36 4.45 -23.58
C SER A 84 -14.38 3.57 -22.80
N PHE A 85 -13.75 2.61 -23.47
CA PHE A 85 -12.73 1.76 -22.82
C PHE A 85 -11.53 2.58 -22.34
N GLU A 86 -11.10 3.57 -23.13
CA GLU A 86 -10.01 4.47 -22.76
C GLU A 86 -10.34 5.29 -21.51
N ASP A 87 -11.50 5.94 -21.47
CA ASP A 87 -11.89 6.77 -20.34
C ASP A 87 -12.09 5.92 -19.07
N PHE A 88 -12.65 4.72 -19.20
CA PHE A 88 -12.78 3.77 -18.09
C PHE A 88 -11.41 3.39 -17.52
N TYR A 89 -10.47 3.03 -18.40
CA TYR A 89 -9.12 2.66 -18.00
C TYR A 89 -8.38 3.84 -17.34
N HIS A 90 -8.46 5.04 -17.91
CA HIS A 90 -7.86 6.25 -17.33
C HIS A 90 -8.48 6.61 -15.98
N SER A 91 -9.81 6.51 -15.83
CA SER A 91 -10.50 6.72 -14.56
C SER A 91 -10.07 5.70 -13.51
N MET A 92 -9.98 4.43 -13.88
CA MET A 92 -9.52 3.36 -12.99
C MET A 92 -8.08 3.62 -12.51
N LEU A 93 -7.15 3.89 -13.42
CA LEU A 93 -5.77 4.24 -13.08
C LEU A 93 -5.68 5.50 -12.22
N GLY A 94 -6.44 6.55 -12.58
CA GLY A 94 -6.48 7.80 -11.83
C GLY A 94 -6.97 7.59 -10.40
N SER A 95 -8.07 6.85 -10.22
CA SER A 95 -8.62 6.53 -8.90
C SER A 95 -7.64 5.70 -8.06
N MET A 96 -6.94 4.74 -8.66
CA MET A 96 -5.91 3.94 -7.99
C MET A 96 -4.71 4.81 -7.59
N GLY A 97 -4.26 5.71 -8.47
CA GLY A 97 -3.18 6.66 -8.19
C GLY A 97 -3.52 7.60 -7.03
N ILE A 98 -4.72 8.18 -7.04
CA ILE A 98 -5.22 9.04 -5.94
C ILE A 98 -5.30 8.25 -4.65
N LYS A 99 -5.84 7.01 -4.68
CA LYS A 99 -5.95 6.17 -3.49
C LYS A 99 -4.57 5.81 -2.93
N SER A 100 -3.61 5.47 -3.78
CA SER A 100 -2.23 5.20 -3.39
C SER A 100 -1.58 6.43 -2.75
N ALA A 101 -1.73 7.60 -3.36
CA ALA A 101 -1.19 8.85 -2.82
C ALA A 101 -1.81 9.18 -1.44
N ASN A 102 -3.13 9.05 -1.31
CA ASN A 102 -3.83 9.27 -0.04
C ASN A 102 -3.36 8.32 1.07
N ILE A 103 -3.16 7.03 0.74
CA ILE A 103 -2.63 6.04 1.70
C ILE A 103 -1.22 6.42 2.11
N SER A 104 -0.34 6.77 1.16
CA SER A 104 1.04 7.19 1.46
C SER A 104 1.07 8.39 2.41
N SER A 105 0.32 9.46 2.10
CA SER A 105 0.26 10.64 2.95
C SER A 105 -0.36 10.35 4.33
N SER A 106 -1.33 9.43 4.39
CA SER A 106 -1.93 9.01 5.67
C SER A 106 -0.93 8.25 6.53
N VAL A 107 -0.10 7.39 5.95
CA VAL A 107 0.95 6.67 6.67
C VAL A 107 1.97 7.67 7.25
N GLU A 108 2.48 8.58 6.43
CA GLU A 108 3.42 9.62 6.87
C GLU A 108 2.84 10.47 8.01
N PHE A 109 1.57 10.89 7.88
CA PHE A 109 0.88 11.63 8.93
C PHE A 109 0.77 10.82 10.25
N ASN A 110 0.41 9.54 10.16
CA ASN A 110 0.28 8.68 11.33
C ASN A 110 1.64 8.43 12.00
N GLU A 111 2.72 8.29 11.23
CA GLU A 111 4.08 8.15 11.76
C GLU A 111 4.50 9.40 12.54
N VAL A 112 4.28 10.60 11.97
CA VAL A 112 4.56 11.87 12.64
C VAL A 112 3.71 12.02 13.90
N MET A 113 2.43 11.66 13.85
CA MET A 113 1.54 11.70 15.01
C MET A 113 2.02 10.74 16.11
N ALA A 114 2.40 9.52 15.76
CA ALA A 114 2.92 8.53 16.69
C ALA A 114 4.21 9.00 17.37
N ALA A 115 5.14 9.58 16.60
CA ALA A 115 6.37 10.16 17.14
C ALA A 115 6.06 11.29 18.14
N LYS A 116 5.16 12.21 17.78
CA LYS A 116 4.74 13.32 18.65
C LYS A 116 4.06 12.84 19.94
N LEU A 117 3.22 11.80 19.87
CA LEU A 117 2.64 11.17 21.05
C LEU A 117 3.71 10.50 21.92
N GLY A 118 4.73 9.89 21.30
CA GLY A 118 5.92 9.37 22.00
C GLY A 118 6.66 10.46 22.76
N GLU A 119 6.96 11.58 22.11
CA GLU A 119 7.60 12.74 22.73
C GLU A 119 6.77 13.32 23.89
N GLN A 120 5.45 13.43 23.73
CA GLN A 120 4.56 13.89 24.81
C GLN A 120 4.53 12.93 25.99
N ARG A 121 4.48 11.62 25.72
CA ARG A 121 4.56 10.59 26.76
C ARG A 121 5.88 10.70 27.52
N ASP A 122 6.98 10.85 26.80
CA ASP A 122 8.31 10.98 27.38
C ASP A 122 8.43 12.31 28.15
N ALA A 123 7.84 13.41 27.69
CA ALA A 123 7.84 14.67 28.44
C ALA A 123 7.15 14.58 29.82
N VAL A 124 6.15 13.72 29.98
CA VAL A 124 5.42 13.55 31.25
C VAL A 124 6.00 12.43 32.12
N SER A 125 6.44 11.34 31.50
CA SER A 125 6.82 10.11 32.20
C SER A 125 8.29 9.75 32.06
N ALA A 126 9.06 10.45 31.22
CA ALA A 126 10.50 10.25 31.20
C ALA A 126 11.11 10.84 32.47
N VAL A 127 11.93 10.00 33.08
CA VAL A 127 12.72 10.36 34.24
C VAL A 127 14.04 10.91 33.74
N SER A 128 14.46 12.06 34.26
CA SER A 128 15.78 12.60 33.97
C SER A 128 16.84 11.81 34.72
N LEU A 129 17.70 11.10 33.99
CA LEU A 129 18.82 10.33 34.56
C LEU A 129 19.75 11.20 35.41
N ASP A 130 19.92 12.47 35.03
CA ASP A 130 20.74 13.41 35.79
C ASP A 130 20.07 13.80 37.12
N GLU A 131 18.75 13.98 37.12
CA GLU A 131 18.00 14.30 38.33
C GLU A 131 17.93 13.09 39.29
N GLU A 132 17.79 11.88 38.75
CA GLU A 132 17.94 10.65 39.54
C GLU A 132 19.36 10.44 40.03
N MET A 133 20.39 10.78 39.26
CA MET A 133 21.79 10.71 39.71
C MET A 133 22.06 11.71 40.84
N VAL A 134 21.53 12.93 40.75
CA VAL A 134 21.62 13.92 41.83
C VAL A 134 20.89 13.45 43.08
N ASN A 135 19.68 12.90 42.93
CA ASN A 135 18.95 12.32 44.06
C ASN A 135 19.70 11.13 44.67
N MET A 136 20.29 10.27 43.85
CA MET A 136 21.11 9.14 44.30
C MET A 136 22.35 9.62 45.07
N MET A 137 23.08 10.60 44.56
CA MET A 137 24.22 11.21 45.28
C MET A 137 23.78 11.85 46.59
N LYS A 138 22.64 12.55 46.61
CA LYS A 138 22.07 13.14 47.83
C LYS A 138 21.77 12.06 48.87
N TYR A 139 21.14 10.96 48.48
CA TYR A 139 20.86 9.84 49.39
C TYR A 139 22.14 9.15 49.87
N GLN A 140 23.15 8.98 49.02
CA GLN A 140 24.46 8.45 49.42
C GLN A 140 25.17 9.35 50.45
N HIS A 141 25.13 10.67 50.26
CA HIS A 141 25.69 11.62 51.22
C HIS A 141 24.92 11.62 52.54
N ALA A 142 23.59 11.61 52.50
CA ALA A 142 22.74 11.52 53.69
C ALA A 142 23.01 10.22 54.47
N PHE A 143 23.14 9.09 53.77
CA PHE A 143 23.49 7.81 54.37
C PHE A 143 24.87 7.86 55.06
N THR A 144 25.88 8.39 54.36
CA THR A 144 27.23 8.54 54.92
C THR A 144 27.24 9.42 56.16
N ALA A 145 26.48 10.52 56.16
CA ALA A 145 26.33 11.39 57.32
C ALA A 145 25.63 10.67 58.50
N ALA A 146 24.56 9.92 58.22
CA ALA A 146 23.87 9.11 59.22
C ALA A 146 24.76 8.04 59.84
N SER A 147 25.57 7.33 59.03
CA SER A 147 26.54 6.34 59.53
C SER A 147 27.59 6.98 60.43
N ARG A 148 28.07 8.18 60.11
CA ARG A 148 29.01 8.92 60.98
C ARG A 148 28.37 9.33 62.30
N LEU A 149 27.13 9.81 62.29
CA LEU A 149 26.40 10.12 63.52
C LEU A 149 26.17 8.89 64.40
N LEU A 150 25.88 7.73 63.78
CA LEU A 150 25.77 6.45 64.47
C LEU A 150 27.09 6.06 65.13
N ASN A 151 28.21 6.17 64.42
CA ASN A 151 29.53 5.89 64.99
C ASN A 151 29.85 6.81 66.18
N VAL A 152 29.54 8.10 66.09
CA VAL A 152 29.73 9.05 67.20
C VAL A 152 28.82 8.70 68.38
N ALA A 153 27.58 8.31 68.12
CA ALA A 153 26.66 7.86 69.16
C ALA A 153 27.15 6.57 69.85
N ASP A 154 27.67 5.60 69.09
CA ASP A 154 28.28 4.38 69.63
C ASP A 154 29.53 4.70 70.47
N GLU A 155 30.35 5.65 70.05
CA GLU A 155 31.51 6.11 70.80
C GLU A 155 31.10 6.79 72.12
N MET A 156 30.08 7.65 72.08
CA MET A 156 29.49 8.25 73.29
C MET A 156 28.89 7.18 74.22
N LEU A 157 28.23 6.16 73.68
CA LEU A 157 27.68 5.06 74.47
C LEU A 157 28.80 4.26 75.17
N ASN A 158 29.86 3.92 74.44
CA ASN A 158 31.00 3.17 74.98
C ASN A 158 31.71 3.93 76.10
N THR A 159 31.94 5.25 75.93
CA THR A 159 32.55 6.08 76.99
C THR A 159 31.70 6.14 78.26
N LEU A 160 30.37 6.20 78.16
CA LEU A 160 29.48 6.13 79.32
C LEU A 160 29.53 4.77 80.03
N ILE A 161 29.73 3.68 79.29
CA ILE A 161 29.86 2.34 79.85
C ILE A 161 31.22 2.14 80.53
N GLU A 162 32.31 2.64 79.96
CA GLU A 162 33.67 2.56 80.53
C GLU A 162 33.86 3.42 81.80
N LEU A 163 33.07 4.48 81.97
CA LEU A 163 33.10 5.34 83.15
C LEU A 163 32.46 4.72 84.40
N ARG A 164 31.91 3.50 84.30
CA ARG A 164 31.26 2.76 85.38
C ARG A 164 32.07 1.54 85.79
#